data_AF-A0A444YY28-F1
#
_entry.id   AF-A0A444YY28-F1
#
_cell.length_a   1.000
_cell.length_b   1.000
_cell.length_c   1.000
_cell.angle_alpha   90.00
_cell.angle_beta   90.00
_cell.angle_gamma   90.00
#
_symmetry.space_group_name_H-M   'P 1'
#
loop_
_entity.id
_entity.type
_entity.pdbx_description
1 polymer ?
#
loop_
_entity_poly.entity_id
_entity_poly.type
_entity_poly.pdbx_seq_one_letter_code
_entity_poly.pdbx_strand_id
1 'polypeptide(L)'
;MGVKNLWDILESCKKTVPLHHLQNKRVCVDLSCWMVQLQNVSKSHACMKEKVYLRGLFHRLRALIALNCNVVFVADGSIPAIKLSTYRRRLNMGKEVEHNETNSQQVTSLRRNMGSEFSIMIKEAKALGMALGISCLNGIEEAEAQCALLNFESLCDGCFSSDSDIFLFGARTVYRDICLGDGGHIVCYEMADIETKLGFGRDSLIALSLLLGCDYYQGVHGLGPESACQIVKSIGDKFVLKKIASEGLEWAKKRKGGVNNLQKDEKVLQVINAYMKPKCHSADSDVVHR
;
A
#
# COMPACT_ATOMS: atom_id res chain seq x y z
N MET A 1 4.78 5.45 1.94
CA MET A 1 4.61 5.09 0.52
C MET A 1 3.14 5.19 0.18
N GLY A 2 2.76 5.08 -1.09
CA GLY A 2 1.36 5.24 -1.53
C GLY A 2 0.97 6.65 -1.93
N VAL A 3 -0.30 6.99 -1.68
CA VAL A 3 -0.90 8.29 -2.01
C VAL A 3 -0.29 9.44 -1.21
N LYS A 4 0.10 10.51 -1.91
CA LYS A 4 0.70 11.70 -1.28
C LYS A 4 -0.28 12.37 -0.31
N ASN A 5 0.20 12.70 0.89
CA ASN A 5 -0.52 13.37 1.98
C ASN A 5 -1.79 12.65 2.46
N LEU A 6 -2.02 11.39 2.07
CA LEU A 6 -3.25 10.70 2.47
C LEU A 6 -3.29 10.46 3.98
N TRP A 7 -2.18 10.08 4.60
CA TRP A 7 -2.13 9.93 6.07
C TRP A 7 -2.44 11.23 6.82
N ASP A 8 -2.05 12.38 6.28
CA ASP A 8 -2.34 13.69 6.88
C ASP A 8 -3.84 14.01 6.79
N ILE A 9 -4.47 13.67 5.66
CA ILE A 9 -5.93 13.79 5.47
C ILE A 9 -6.67 12.87 6.45
N LEU A 10 -6.16 11.65 6.66
CA LEU A 10 -6.75 10.65 7.53
C LEU A 10 -6.45 10.87 9.03
N GLU A 11 -5.63 11.85 9.41
CA GLU A 11 -5.13 11.99 10.79
C GLU A 11 -6.27 12.14 11.83
N SER A 12 -7.37 12.78 11.47
CA SER A 12 -8.57 12.89 12.35
C SER A 12 -9.26 11.55 12.64
N CYS A 13 -8.98 10.52 11.83
CA CYS A 13 -9.50 9.16 11.99
C CYS A 13 -8.55 8.24 12.76
N LYS A 14 -7.35 8.74 13.12
CA LYS A 14 -6.35 7.97 13.85
C LYS A 14 -6.84 7.59 15.23
N LYS A 15 -6.64 6.32 15.58
CA LYS A 15 -6.87 5.79 16.93
C LYS A 15 -5.58 5.22 17.48
N THR A 16 -5.23 5.60 18.70
CA THR A 16 -4.18 4.92 19.46
C THR A 16 -4.86 3.97 20.42
N VAL A 17 -4.71 2.67 20.20
CA VAL A 17 -5.33 1.65 21.04
C VAL A 17 -4.24 0.81 21.72
N PRO A 18 -4.48 0.32 22.94
CA PRO A 18 -3.51 -0.51 23.65
C PRO A 18 -3.24 -1.82 22.91
N LEU A 19 -2.04 -2.40 23.09
CA LEU A 19 -1.64 -3.63 22.41
C LEU A 19 -2.62 -4.80 22.58
N HIS A 20 -3.27 -4.92 23.74
CA HIS A 20 -4.24 -5.99 24.01
C HIS A 20 -5.46 -5.96 23.06
N HIS A 21 -5.69 -4.85 22.34
CA HIS A 21 -6.71 -4.78 21.30
C HIS A 21 -6.48 -5.77 20.14
N LEU A 22 -5.26 -6.30 20.01
CA LEU A 22 -4.92 -7.35 19.05
C LEU A 22 -5.15 -8.77 19.57
N GLN A 23 -5.52 -8.94 20.85
CA GLN A 23 -5.61 -10.26 21.45
C GLN A 23 -6.57 -11.18 20.68
N ASN A 24 -6.10 -12.39 20.37
CA ASN A 24 -6.81 -13.42 19.59
C ASN A 24 -7.17 -13.02 18.15
N LYS A 25 -6.64 -11.91 17.62
CA LYS A 25 -6.92 -11.50 16.24
C LYS A 25 -6.04 -12.22 15.23
N ARG A 26 -6.57 -12.46 14.05
CA ARG A 26 -5.80 -12.82 12.86
C ARG A 26 -5.36 -11.55 12.14
N VAL A 27 -4.06 -11.38 11.97
CA VAL A 27 -3.47 -10.16 11.38
C VAL A 27 -2.58 -10.50 10.20
N CYS A 28 -2.78 -9.78 9.10
CA CYS A 28 -1.86 -9.82 7.97
C CYS A 28 -0.77 -8.76 8.16
N VAL A 29 0.45 -9.07 7.75
CA VAL A 29 1.59 -8.16 7.79
C VAL A 29 2.10 -7.99 6.38
N ASP A 30 2.03 -6.77 5.86
CA ASP A 30 2.82 -6.34 4.72
C ASP A 30 4.29 -6.35 5.13
N LEU A 31 4.98 -7.42 4.73
CA LEU A 31 6.34 -7.70 5.15
C LEU A 31 7.30 -6.64 4.61
N SER A 32 7.11 -6.17 3.38
CA SER A 32 7.93 -5.15 2.77
C SER A 32 7.86 -3.84 3.56
N CYS A 33 6.67 -3.40 3.95
CA CYS A 33 6.50 -2.21 4.79
C CYS A 33 7.21 -2.35 6.13
N TRP A 34 7.03 -3.46 6.83
CA TRP A 34 7.70 -3.67 8.11
C TRP A 34 9.23 -3.71 7.99
N MET A 35 9.76 -4.37 6.96
CA MET A 35 11.21 -4.40 6.73
C MET A 35 11.77 -3.01 6.45
N VAL A 36 11.09 -2.19 5.64
CA VAL A 36 11.48 -0.79 5.41
C VAL A 36 11.43 0.03 6.70
N GLN A 37 10.38 -0.12 7.51
CA GLN A 37 10.28 0.57 8.81
C GLN A 37 11.46 0.21 9.73
N LEU A 38 11.74 -1.08 9.88
CA LEU A 38 12.79 -1.57 10.77
C LEU A 38 14.19 -1.19 10.28
N GLN A 39 14.41 -1.17 8.96
CA GLN A 39 15.65 -0.69 8.36
C GLN A 39 15.85 0.82 8.61
N ASN A 40 14.80 1.62 8.48
CA ASN A 40 14.89 3.08 8.65
C ASN A 40 15.20 3.53 10.09
N VAL A 41 14.92 2.70 11.09
CA VAL A 41 15.30 2.94 12.49
C VAL A 41 16.80 2.72 12.71
N SER A 42 17.47 2.02 11.79
CA SER A 42 18.83 1.46 11.95
C SER A 42 19.72 1.82 10.76
N LYS A 43 19.88 3.13 10.47
CA LYS A 43 20.55 3.63 9.26
C LYS A 43 22.08 3.47 9.21
N SER A 44 22.74 3.02 10.27
CA SER A 44 24.19 2.86 10.24
C SER A 44 24.60 1.56 9.54
N HIS A 45 25.67 1.60 8.73
CA HIS A 45 26.18 0.42 8.02
C HIS A 45 26.53 -0.75 8.96
N ALA A 46 26.97 -0.45 10.19
CA ALA A 46 27.20 -1.47 11.22
C ALA A 46 25.90 -2.21 11.62
N CYS A 47 24.80 -1.48 11.75
CA CYS A 47 23.48 -2.00 12.12
C CYS A 47 22.93 -3.00 11.08
N MET A 48 23.20 -2.74 9.79
CA MET A 48 22.85 -3.65 8.70
C MET A 48 23.64 -4.95 8.75
N LYS A 49 24.95 -4.87 9.04
CA LYS A 49 25.83 -6.04 9.19
C LYS A 49 25.43 -6.91 10.39
N GLU A 50 24.93 -6.29 11.45
CA GLU A 50 24.40 -6.95 12.65
C GLU A 50 22.95 -7.42 12.52
N LYS A 51 22.32 -7.20 11.35
CA LYS A 51 20.93 -7.61 11.06
C LYS A 51 19.93 -7.13 12.11
N VAL A 52 20.09 -5.90 12.61
CA VAL A 52 19.24 -5.34 13.67
C VAL A 52 17.75 -5.30 13.28
N TYR A 53 17.45 -5.24 11.98
CA TYR A 53 16.09 -5.38 11.47
C TYR A 53 15.44 -6.72 11.84
N LEU A 54 16.18 -7.85 11.87
CA LEU A 54 15.63 -9.15 12.29
C LEU A 54 15.34 -9.17 13.78
N ARG A 55 16.17 -8.51 14.60
CA ARG A 55 15.92 -8.36 16.04
C ARG A 55 14.64 -7.55 16.29
N GLY A 56 14.48 -6.44 15.57
CA GLY A 56 13.26 -5.63 15.64
C GLY A 56 12.01 -6.41 15.19
N LEU A 57 12.12 -7.17 14.10
CA LEU A 57 11.05 -8.05 13.62
C LEU A 57 10.70 -9.12 14.66
N PHE A 58 11.70 -9.80 15.22
CA PHE A 58 11.52 -10.80 16.26
C PHE A 58 10.76 -10.26 17.46
N HIS A 59 11.08 -9.04 17.92
CA HIS A 59 10.37 -8.43 19.05
C HIS A 59 8.91 -8.10 18.72
N ARG A 60 8.61 -7.62 17.50
CA ARG A 60 7.22 -7.42 17.02
C ARG A 60 6.45 -8.73 17.00
N LEU A 61 7.04 -9.77 16.41
CA LEU A 61 6.43 -11.10 16.35
C LEU A 61 6.19 -11.70 17.72
N ARG A 62 7.18 -11.64 18.62
CA ARG A 62 7.06 -12.12 19.99
C ARG A 62 5.88 -11.46 20.71
N ALA A 63 5.69 -10.15 20.54
CA ALA A 63 4.57 -9.43 21.15
C ALA A 63 3.22 -9.90 20.60
N LEU A 64 3.10 -10.09 19.28
CA LEU A 64 1.86 -10.58 18.66
C LEU A 64 1.54 -12.02 19.06
N ILE A 65 2.55 -12.90 19.09
CA ILE A 65 2.40 -14.30 19.52
C ILE A 65 1.98 -14.35 21.00
N ALA A 66 2.56 -13.51 21.86
CA ALA A 66 2.19 -13.42 23.26
C ALA A 66 0.73 -12.96 23.47
N LEU A 67 0.16 -12.24 22.51
CA LEU A 67 -1.25 -11.84 22.47
C LEU A 67 -2.15 -12.90 21.81
N ASN A 68 -1.62 -14.09 21.50
CA ASN A 68 -2.31 -15.14 20.78
C ASN A 68 -2.84 -14.68 19.40
N CYS A 69 -2.12 -13.77 18.73
CA CYS A 69 -2.47 -13.37 17.37
C CYS A 69 -2.09 -14.47 16.38
N ASN A 70 -2.97 -14.75 15.41
CA ASN A 70 -2.61 -15.53 14.23
C ASN A 70 -1.99 -14.58 13.19
N VAL A 71 -0.67 -14.64 13.02
CA VAL A 71 0.05 -13.75 12.11
C VAL A 71 0.24 -14.42 10.76
N VAL A 72 -0.03 -13.69 9.68
CA VAL A 72 0.28 -14.10 8.30
C VAL A 72 1.18 -13.07 7.66
N PHE A 73 2.34 -13.47 7.19
CA PHE A 73 3.21 -12.62 6.38
C PHE A 73 2.74 -12.59 4.94
N VAL A 74 2.69 -11.39 4.36
CA VAL A 74 2.41 -11.18 2.95
C VAL A 74 3.58 -10.43 2.35
N ALA A 75 4.21 -11.02 1.35
CA ALA A 75 5.35 -10.44 0.66
C ALA A 75 5.02 -10.13 -0.79
N ASP A 76 5.69 -9.12 -1.33
CA ASP A 76 5.54 -8.69 -2.71
C ASP A 76 5.93 -9.78 -3.73
N GLY A 77 5.14 -9.91 -4.79
CA GLY A 77 5.43 -10.72 -5.99
C GLY A 77 6.14 -9.96 -7.10
N SER A 78 5.47 -9.82 -8.25
CA SER A 78 5.96 -9.06 -9.41
C SER A 78 5.49 -7.59 -9.43
N ILE A 79 6.26 -6.69 -10.07
CA ILE A 79 5.86 -5.26 -10.16
C ILE A 79 4.73 -5.11 -11.18
N PRO A 80 3.61 -4.44 -10.82
CA PRO A 80 2.55 -4.11 -11.77
C PRO A 80 3.09 -3.32 -12.96
N ALA A 81 2.65 -3.65 -14.18
CA ALA A 81 3.13 -3.02 -15.41
C ALA A 81 2.99 -1.48 -15.38
N ILE A 82 1.88 -0.97 -14.82
CA ILE A 82 1.60 0.46 -14.68
C ILE A 82 2.58 1.18 -13.73
N LYS A 83 3.13 0.49 -12.72
CA LYS A 83 4.07 1.03 -11.73
C LYS A 83 5.52 1.03 -12.24
N LEU A 84 5.83 0.33 -13.34
CA LEU A 84 7.18 0.17 -13.88
C LEU A 84 7.86 1.51 -14.21
N SER A 85 7.15 2.45 -14.81
CA SER A 85 7.70 3.77 -15.17
C SER A 85 8.12 4.57 -13.92
N THR A 86 7.28 4.56 -12.88
CA THR A 86 7.59 5.19 -11.59
C THR A 86 8.72 4.47 -10.87
N TYR A 87 8.72 3.14 -10.90
CA TYR A 87 9.76 2.31 -10.30
C TYR A 87 11.14 2.55 -10.93
N ARG A 88 11.25 2.52 -12.27
CA ARG A 88 12.51 2.79 -13.00
C ARG A 88 13.06 4.19 -12.70
N ARG A 89 12.17 5.18 -12.62
CA ARG A 89 12.53 6.57 -12.27
C ARG A 89 13.07 6.68 -10.84
N ARG A 90 12.51 5.94 -9.88
CA ARG A 90 13.03 5.88 -8.50
C ARG A 90 14.42 5.24 -8.41
N LEU A 91 14.73 4.30 -9.30
CA LEU A 91 16.03 3.66 -9.40
C LEU A 91 17.07 4.46 -10.21
N ASN A 92 16.74 5.67 -10.68
CA ASN A 92 17.58 6.46 -11.59
C ASN A 92 18.01 5.73 -12.89
N MET A 93 17.34 4.62 -13.25
CA MET A 93 17.63 3.87 -14.49
C MET A 93 17.11 4.58 -15.76
N GLY A 94 16.58 5.80 -15.63
CA GLY A 94 16.01 6.59 -16.72
C GLY A 94 17.03 7.38 -17.54
N LYS A 95 18.34 7.32 -17.23
CA LYS A 95 19.38 8.01 -18.01
C LYS A 95 20.05 7.15 -19.10
N GLU A 96 19.75 5.85 -19.19
CA GLU A 96 20.45 4.94 -20.11
C GLU A 96 19.58 4.33 -21.23
N VAL A 97 18.29 4.69 -21.36
CA VAL A 97 17.37 3.99 -22.28
C VAL A 97 16.67 4.92 -23.30
N GLU A 98 17.29 6.03 -23.68
CA GLU A 98 16.82 6.83 -24.84
C GLU A 98 17.24 6.27 -26.21
N HIS A 99 17.88 5.10 -26.27
CA HIS A 99 18.17 4.40 -27.52
C HIS A 99 17.82 2.92 -27.38
N ASN A 100 16.58 2.56 -27.73
CA ASN A 100 16.18 1.34 -28.45
C ASN A 100 14.67 1.11 -28.32
N GLU A 101 13.87 2.02 -28.89
CA GLU A 101 12.47 1.73 -29.20
C GLU A 101 12.40 0.96 -30.51
N THR A 102 12.62 -0.35 -30.46
CA THR A 102 12.24 -1.29 -31.53
C THR A 102 12.18 -2.70 -30.97
N ASN A 103 11.28 -2.94 -30.02
CA ASN A 103 10.58 -4.22 -29.95
C ASN A 103 9.36 -4.15 -29.03
N SER A 104 8.20 -4.25 -29.65
CA SER A 104 6.87 -4.41 -29.09
C SER A 104 6.68 -5.79 -28.45
N GLN A 105 7.46 -6.10 -27.41
CA GLN A 105 7.15 -7.22 -26.52
C GLN A 105 6.23 -6.73 -25.40
N GLN A 106 5.09 -7.41 -25.23
CA GLN A 106 4.13 -7.23 -24.14
C GLN A 106 4.85 -6.83 -22.85
N VAL A 107 4.43 -5.74 -22.21
CA VAL A 107 5.00 -5.25 -20.94
C VAL A 107 4.61 -6.23 -19.82
N THR A 108 5.26 -7.39 -19.80
CA THR A 108 5.10 -8.41 -18.78
C THR A 108 5.75 -7.93 -17.50
N SER A 109 5.03 -8.07 -16.38
CA SER A 109 5.45 -7.75 -15.02
C SER A 109 6.93 -8.07 -14.76
N LEU A 110 7.72 -7.07 -14.33
CA LEU A 110 9.13 -7.29 -13.99
C LEU A 110 9.26 -7.98 -12.64
N ARG A 111 10.23 -8.90 -12.51
CA ARG A 111 10.59 -9.48 -11.21
C ARG A 111 11.21 -8.41 -10.31
N ARG A 112 10.69 -8.28 -9.08
CA ARG A 112 11.19 -7.32 -8.09
C ARG A 112 12.62 -7.66 -7.65
N ASN A 113 13.49 -6.64 -7.65
CA ASN A 113 14.69 -6.58 -6.80
C ASN A 113 15.58 -7.84 -6.82
N MET A 114 15.75 -8.50 -7.97
CA MET A 114 16.53 -9.74 -8.03
C MET A 114 17.98 -9.52 -7.57
N GLY A 115 18.34 -10.17 -6.46
CA GLY A 115 19.70 -10.13 -5.91
C GLY A 115 20.05 -8.87 -5.11
N SER A 116 19.09 -7.97 -4.84
CA SER A 116 19.37 -6.79 -4.00
C SER A 116 19.46 -7.13 -2.51
N GLU A 117 20.12 -6.27 -1.73
CA GLU A 117 20.18 -6.38 -0.26
C GLU A 117 18.77 -6.48 0.35
N PHE A 118 17.81 -5.71 -0.16
CA PHE A 118 16.43 -5.76 0.30
C PHE A 118 15.77 -7.12 0.05
N SER A 119 16.04 -7.76 -1.10
CA SER A 119 15.53 -9.12 -1.38
C SER A 119 16.08 -10.15 -0.40
N ILE A 120 17.35 -10.00 0.01
CA ILE A 120 17.96 -10.85 1.05
C ILE A 120 17.24 -10.64 2.39
N MET A 121 17.04 -9.39 2.82
CA MET A 121 16.33 -9.10 4.07
C MET A 121 14.93 -9.73 4.12
N ILE A 122 14.17 -9.67 3.01
CA ILE A 122 12.84 -10.28 2.92
C ILE A 122 12.92 -11.80 3.06
N LYS A 123 13.91 -12.46 2.43
CA LYS A 123 14.12 -13.91 2.57
C LYS A 123 14.47 -14.29 4.01
N GLU A 124 15.34 -13.52 4.66
CA GLU A 124 15.73 -13.76 6.05
C GLU A 124 14.55 -13.53 7.02
N ALA A 125 13.75 -12.49 6.78
CA ALA A 125 12.54 -12.22 7.55
C ALA A 125 11.51 -13.34 7.42
N LYS A 126 11.30 -13.88 6.20
CA LYS A 126 10.46 -15.06 5.97
C LYS A 126 11.00 -16.29 6.70
N ALA A 127 12.31 -16.54 6.62
CA ALA A 127 12.94 -17.66 7.31
C ALA A 127 12.71 -17.59 8.82
N LEU A 128 12.86 -16.39 9.42
CA LEU A 128 12.54 -16.15 10.82
C LEU A 128 11.06 -16.40 11.13
N GLY A 129 10.15 -15.87 10.31
CA GLY A 129 8.70 -16.09 10.47
C GLY A 129 8.32 -17.57 10.44
N MET A 130 8.78 -18.30 9.41
CA MET A 130 8.52 -19.73 9.27
C MET A 130 9.09 -20.54 10.43
N ALA A 131 10.28 -20.19 10.94
CA ALA A 131 10.86 -20.84 12.12
C ALA A 131 10.03 -20.62 13.40
N LEU A 132 9.24 -19.54 13.46
CA LEU A 132 8.30 -19.23 14.54
C LEU A 132 6.88 -19.77 14.28
N GLY A 133 6.67 -20.54 13.20
CA GLY A 133 5.36 -21.10 12.82
C GLY A 133 4.42 -20.11 12.12
N ILE A 134 4.92 -18.99 11.61
CA ILE A 134 4.13 -17.98 10.89
C ILE A 134 4.06 -18.33 9.40
N SER A 135 2.85 -18.36 8.84
CA SER A 135 2.66 -18.61 7.42
C SER A 135 3.11 -17.42 6.58
N CYS A 136 3.66 -17.71 5.39
CA CYS A 136 4.22 -16.72 4.48
C CYS A 136 3.58 -16.84 3.10
N LEU A 137 2.69 -15.90 2.78
CA LEU A 137 2.06 -15.74 1.48
C LEU A 137 2.92 -14.85 0.58
N ASN A 138 3.20 -15.30 -0.64
CA ASN A 138 3.74 -14.45 -1.68
C ASN A 138 2.56 -13.91 -2.50
N GLY A 139 2.39 -12.60 -2.57
CA GLY A 139 1.40 -11.98 -3.44
C GLY A 139 1.74 -12.18 -4.92
N ILE A 140 0.76 -12.03 -5.80
CA ILE A 140 0.98 -12.03 -7.25
C ILE A 140 1.70 -10.74 -7.68
N GLU A 141 1.20 -9.60 -7.18
CA GLU A 141 1.80 -8.29 -7.40
C GLU A 141 2.14 -7.62 -6.05
N GLU A 142 1.39 -6.61 -5.62
CA GLU A 142 1.68 -5.82 -4.40
C GLU A 142 1.17 -6.52 -3.13
N ALA A 143 1.97 -6.51 -2.06
CA ALA A 143 1.65 -7.16 -0.78
C ALA A 143 0.45 -6.51 -0.08
N GLU A 144 0.39 -5.18 -0.07
CA GLU A 144 -0.68 -4.42 0.55
C GLU A 144 -2.04 -4.68 -0.11
N ALA A 145 -2.06 -4.95 -1.43
CA ALA A 145 -3.27 -5.33 -2.15
C ALA A 145 -3.79 -6.70 -1.68
N GLN A 146 -2.89 -7.68 -1.54
CA GLN A 146 -3.25 -8.99 -1.02
C GLN A 146 -3.70 -8.92 0.45
N CYS A 147 -3.02 -8.14 1.29
CA CYS A 147 -3.44 -7.87 2.66
C CYS A 147 -4.85 -7.27 2.70
N ALA A 148 -5.11 -6.25 1.89
CA ALA A 148 -6.42 -5.59 1.82
C ALA A 148 -7.54 -6.56 1.42
N LEU A 149 -7.29 -7.43 0.43
CA LEU A 149 -8.24 -8.46 0.03
C LEU A 149 -8.56 -9.43 1.18
N LEU A 150 -7.54 -9.94 1.89
CA LEU A 150 -7.75 -10.86 3.01
C LEU A 150 -8.58 -10.22 4.13
N ASN A 151 -8.39 -8.93 4.39
CA ASN A 151 -9.19 -8.22 5.39
C ASN A 151 -10.61 -7.93 4.91
N PHE A 152 -10.77 -7.57 3.64
CA PHE A 152 -12.07 -7.32 3.01
C PHE A 152 -12.95 -8.58 3.03
N GLU A 153 -12.36 -9.75 2.75
CA GLU A 153 -13.01 -11.06 2.75
C GLU A 153 -13.11 -11.69 4.16
N SER A 154 -12.77 -10.93 5.22
CA SER A 154 -12.84 -11.38 6.62
C SER A 154 -11.99 -12.63 6.91
N LEU A 155 -10.95 -12.87 6.12
CA LEU A 155 -9.92 -13.89 6.39
C LEU A 155 -8.89 -13.40 7.42
N CYS A 156 -8.82 -12.09 7.67
CA CYS A 156 -8.09 -11.49 8.78
C CYS A 156 -8.84 -10.27 9.35
N ASP A 157 -8.58 -9.96 10.62
CA ASP A 157 -9.23 -8.88 11.38
C ASP A 157 -8.57 -7.51 11.15
N GLY A 158 -7.38 -7.48 10.56
CA GLY A 158 -6.71 -6.25 10.19
C GLY A 158 -5.31 -6.46 9.63
N CYS A 159 -4.78 -5.40 9.02
CA CYS A 159 -3.53 -5.46 8.27
C CYS A 159 -2.51 -4.47 8.79
N PHE A 160 -1.28 -4.92 9.06
CA PHE A 160 -0.16 -4.04 9.28
C PHE A 160 0.40 -3.55 7.94
N SER A 161 0.31 -2.24 7.69
CA SER A 161 1.00 -1.59 6.59
C SER A 161 1.13 -0.08 6.84
N SER A 162 2.23 0.51 6.39
CA SER A 162 2.41 1.97 6.35
C SER A 162 2.20 2.56 4.96
N ASP A 163 1.89 1.72 3.97
CA ASP A 163 1.48 2.17 2.65
C ASP A 163 -0.01 2.54 2.68
N SER A 164 -0.34 3.75 2.27
CA SER A 164 -1.72 4.23 2.28
C SER A 164 -2.56 3.64 1.13
N ASP A 165 -1.93 3.03 0.12
CA ASP A 165 -2.60 2.32 -0.97
C ASP A 165 -3.47 1.14 -0.46
N ILE A 166 -3.17 0.62 0.74
CA ILE A 166 -3.94 -0.49 1.35
C ILE A 166 -5.44 -0.19 1.48
N PHE A 167 -5.82 1.06 1.76
CA PHE A 167 -7.23 1.46 1.82
C PHE A 167 -7.87 1.52 0.43
N LEU A 168 -7.10 1.93 -0.59
CA LEU A 168 -7.57 1.97 -1.98
C LEU A 168 -7.78 0.55 -2.53
N PHE A 169 -7.03 -0.43 -2.03
CA PHE A 169 -7.25 -1.84 -2.32
C PHE A 169 -8.42 -2.46 -1.51
N GLY A 170 -8.97 -1.74 -0.53
CA GLY A 170 -10.22 -2.12 0.14
C GLY A 170 -10.08 -2.64 1.58
N ALA A 171 -8.94 -2.43 2.24
CA ALA A 171 -8.80 -2.80 3.65
C ALA A 171 -9.81 -2.05 4.53
N ARG A 172 -10.37 -2.75 5.53
CA ARG A 172 -11.31 -2.22 6.52
C ARG A 172 -10.61 -1.76 7.79
N THR A 173 -9.57 -2.47 8.23
CA THR A 173 -8.82 -2.18 9.46
C THR A 173 -7.33 -2.22 9.19
N VAL A 174 -6.64 -1.11 9.44
CA VAL A 174 -5.21 -0.95 9.17
C VAL A 174 -4.47 -0.54 10.44
N TYR A 175 -3.43 -1.29 10.78
CA TYR A 175 -2.50 -1.00 11.87
C TYR A 175 -1.22 -0.41 11.27
N ARG A 176 -1.05 0.90 11.41
CA ARG A 176 0.06 1.62 10.77
C ARG A 176 1.39 1.41 11.49
N ASP A 177 1.34 1.53 12.82
CA ASP A 177 2.52 1.50 13.69
C ASP A 177 2.25 0.65 14.94
N ILE A 178 3.32 -0.01 15.42
CA ILE A 178 3.32 -0.79 16.65
C ILE A 178 4.46 -0.32 17.56
N CYS A 179 4.11 0.09 18.78
CA CYS A 179 5.02 0.59 19.80
C CYS A 179 5.08 -0.39 20.96
N LEU A 180 6.23 -1.03 21.17
CA LEU A 180 6.43 -2.07 22.18
C LEU A 180 7.05 -1.57 23.50
N GLY A 181 7.18 -0.26 23.67
CA GLY A 181 7.70 0.34 24.92
C GLY A 181 6.71 0.21 26.10
N ASP A 182 6.99 0.93 27.19
CA ASP A 182 6.13 0.92 28.37
C ASP A 182 4.69 1.34 28.02
N GLY A 183 3.73 0.50 28.40
CA GLY A 183 2.31 0.71 28.07
C GLY A 183 1.97 0.52 26.58
N GLY A 184 2.74 -0.32 25.87
CA GLY A 184 2.70 -0.49 24.42
C GLY A 184 1.32 -0.38 23.75
N HIS A 185 1.33 0.28 22.59
CA HIS A 185 0.14 0.68 21.85
C HIS A 185 0.33 0.47 20.35
N ILE A 186 -0.78 0.54 19.61
CA ILE A 186 -0.82 0.49 18.16
C ILE A 186 -1.59 1.68 17.62
N VAL A 187 -1.14 2.18 16.46
CA VAL A 187 -1.83 3.20 15.69
C VAL A 187 -2.73 2.50 14.69
N CYS A 188 -4.04 2.71 14.81
CA CYS A 188 -5.07 2.05 14.04
C CYS A 188 -5.92 3.07 13.28
N TYR A 189 -6.30 2.71 12.05
CA TYR A 189 -7.27 3.41 11.22
C TYR A 189 -8.29 2.39 10.71
N GLU A 190 -9.57 2.76 10.73
CA GLU A 190 -10.65 1.91 10.25
C GLU A 190 -11.45 2.63 9.16
N MET A 191 -11.80 1.91 8.10
CA MET A 191 -12.56 2.46 6.97
C MET A 191 -13.90 3.05 7.43
N ALA A 192 -14.55 2.42 8.41
CA ALA A 192 -15.79 2.93 9.01
C ALA A 192 -15.62 4.33 9.64
N ASP A 193 -14.49 4.60 10.28
CA ASP A 193 -14.19 5.93 10.85
C ASP A 193 -13.92 6.94 9.73
N ILE A 194 -13.24 6.53 8.67
CA ILE A 194 -12.94 7.38 7.50
C ILE A 194 -14.26 7.78 6.81
N GLU A 195 -15.17 6.84 6.62
CA GLU A 195 -16.49 7.08 6.04
C GLU A 195 -17.32 8.01 6.92
N THR A 196 -17.40 7.74 8.23
CA THR A 196 -18.26 8.50 9.14
C THR A 196 -17.73 9.91 9.45
N LYS A 197 -16.42 10.07 9.66
CA LYS A 197 -15.81 11.36 10.07
C LYS A 197 -15.52 12.26 8.87
N LEU A 198 -15.03 11.70 7.76
CA LEU A 198 -14.60 12.49 6.60
C LEU A 198 -15.65 12.51 5.48
N GLY A 199 -16.48 11.46 5.39
CA GLY A 199 -17.39 11.25 4.27
C GLY A 199 -16.71 10.63 3.05
N PHE A 200 -15.57 9.96 3.25
CA PHE A 200 -14.79 9.35 2.16
C PHE A 200 -14.93 7.83 2.22
N GLY A 201 -15.48 7.24 1.16
CA GLY A 201 -15.42 5.80 0.91
C GLY A 201 -14.21 5.44 0.04
N ARG A 202 -14.13 4.17 -0.37
CA ARG A 202 -13.01 3.67 -1.22
C ARG A 202 -12.91 4.46 -2.54
N ASP A 203 -14.04 4.77 -3.17
CA ASP A 203 -14.09 5.52 -4.44
C ASP A 203 -13.50 6.93 -4.27
N SER A 204 -13.81 7.58 -3.14
CA SER A 204 -13.23 8.87 -2.75
C SER A 204 -11.71 8.79 -2.57
N LEU A 205 -11.20 7.75 -1.92
CA LEU A 205 -9.76 7.58 -1.70
C LEU A 205 -9.00 7.34 -3.01
N ILE A 206 -9.59 6.57 -3.95
CA ILE A 206 -9.03 6.38 -5.30
C ILE A 206 -9.07 7.69 -6.08
N ALA A 207 -10.14 8.48 -5.97
CA ALA A 207 -10.18 9.81 -6.59
C ALA A 207 -9.11 10.75 -6.02
N LEU A 208 -8.90 10.74 -4.70
CA LEU A 208 -7.83 11.52 -4.06
C LEU A 208 -6.44 11.11 -4.56
N SER A 209 -6.19 9.83 -4.86
CA SER A 209 -4.90 9.40 -5.40
C SER A 209 -4.62 9.87 -6.82
N LEU A 210 -5.67 10.00 -7.63
CA LEU A 210 -5.58 10.59 -8.97
C LEU A 210 -5.37 12.11 -8.92
N LEU A 211 -5.93 12.77 -7.91
CA LEU A 211 -5.82 14.22 -7.72
C LEU A 211 -4.47 14.62 -7.10
N LEU A 212 -4.03 13.96 -6.04
CA LEU A 212 -2.81 14.29 -5.29
C LEU A 212 -1.56 13.61 -5.86
N GLY A 213 -1.76 12.46 -6.50
CA GLY A 213 -0.70 11.61 -7.01
C GLY A 213 -0.37 10.45 -6.08
N CYS A 214 0.04 9.35 -6.71
CA CYS A 214 0.38 8.07 -6.11
C CYS A 214 1.49 7.39 -6.92
N ASP A 215 1.73 6.11 -6.66
CA ASP A 215 2.74 5.33 -7.37
C ASP A 215 2.37 5.06 -8.83
N TYR A 216 1.07 5.09 -9.15
CA TYR A 216 0.51 4.81 -10.49
C TYR A 216 0.28 6.08 -11.33
N TYR A 217 0.06 7.23 -10.68
CA TYR A 217 -0.31 8.47 -11.35
C TYR A 217 0.33 9.69 -10.70
N GLN A 218 0.76 10.68 -11.50
CA GLN A 218 1.54 11.81 -10.98
C GLN A 218 0.72 12.80 -10.13
N GLY A 219 -0.61 12.81 -10.31
CA GLY A 219 -1.51 13.79 -9.71
C GLY A 219 -1.84 14.95 -10.66
N VAL A 220 -2.75 15.82 -10.21
CA VAL A 220 -3.07 17.09 -10.87
C VAL A 220 -2.15 18.18 -10.35
N HIS A 221 -1.38 18.80 -11.24
CA HIS A 221 -0.42 19.83 -10.85
C HIS A 221 -1.11 21.04 -10.23
N GLY A 222 -0.60 21.51 -9.09
CA GLY A 222 -1.10 22.70 -8.39
C GLY A 222 -2.35 22.47 -7.53
N LEU A 223 -2.77 21.21 -7.34
CA LEU A 223 -3.87 20.86 -6.46
C LEU A 223 -3.36 20.39 -5.09
N GLY A 224 -3.79 21.06 -4.02
CA GLY A 224 -3.45 20.72 -2.64
C GLY A 224 -4.44 19.74 -1.98
N PRO A 225 -4.08 19.15 -0.82
CA PRO A 225 -4.91 18.17 -0.11
C PRO A 225 -6.29 18.73 0.27
N GLU A 226 -6.37 19.96 0.76
CA GLU A 226 -7.64 20.59 1.16
C GLU A 226 -8.59 20.78 -0.03
N SER A 227 -8.08 21.32 -1.14
CA SER A 227 -8.87 21.53 -2.35
C SER A 227 -9.32 20.20 -2.96
N ALA A 228 -8.45 19.18 -2.96
CA ALA A 228 -8.80 17.85 -3.43
C ALA A 228 -9.92 17.22 -2.57
N CYS A 229 -9.83 17.35 -1.24
CA CYS A 229 -10.87 16.88 -0.33
C CYS A 229 -12.21 17.59 -0.56
N GLN A 230 -12.22 18.91 -0.72
CA GLN A 230 -13.44 19.69 -1.00
C GLN A 230 -14.09 19.24 -2.31
N ILE A 231 -13.28 19.06 -3.35
CA ILE A 231 -13.71 18.56 -4.66
C ILE A 231 -14.38 17.19 -4.52
N VAL A 232 -13.68 16.22 -3.92
CA VAL A 232 -14.17 14.84 -3.82
C VAL A 232 -15.45 14.80 -2.97
N LYS A 233 -15.48 15.54 -1.86
CA LYS A 233 -16.64 15.65 -0.98
C LYS A 233 -17.85 16.27 -1.68
N SER A 234 -17.65 17.26 -2.54
CA SER A 234 -18.73 17.92 -3.29
C SER A 234 -19.41 17.01 -4.33
N ILE A 235 -18.67 16.06 -4.91
CA ILE A 235 -19.20 15.11 -5.90
C ILE A 235 -19.85 13.91 -5.19
N GLY A 236 -19.25 13.50 -4.07
CA GLY A 236 -19.70 12.36 -3.29
C GLY A 236 -19.10 11.03 -3.78
N ASP A 237 -18.94 10.12 -2.83
CA ASP A 237 -18.20 8.87 -2.98
C ASP A 237 -18.65 8.02 -4.19
N LYS A 238 -19.94 7.71 -4.29
CA LYS A 238 -20.48 6.82 -5.33
C LYS A 238 -20.43 7.38 -6.76
N PHE A 239 -20.19 8.69 -6.91
CA PHE A 239 -20.23 9.39 -8.19
C PHE A 239 -18.86 9.88 -8.65
N VAL A 240 -17.90 10.04 -7.74
CA VAL A 240 -16.61 10.66 -8.05
C VAL A 240 -15.82 9.88 -9.11
N LEU A 241 -15.75 8.56 -9.00
CA LEU A 241 -15.05 7.75 -10.00
C LEU A 241 -15.77 7.71 -11.35
N LYS A 242 -17.10 7.70 -11.36
CA LYS A 242 -17.89 7.77 -12.60
C LYS A 242 -17.64 9.08 -13.33
N LYS A 243 -17.63 10.19 -12.60
CA LYS A 243 -17.33 11.52 -13.15
C LYS A 243 -15.90 11.60 -13.70
N ILE A 244 -14.92 11.07 -12.97
CA ILE A 244 -13.53 11.03 -13.44
C ILE A 244 -13.40 10.15 -14.69
N ALA A 245 -14.11 9.03 -14.76
CA ALA A 245 -14.11 8.14 -15.91
C ALA A 245 -14.77 8.77 -17.16
N SER A 246 -15.79 9.61 -16.99
CA SER A 246 -16.50 10.24 -18.11
C SER A 246 -15.91 11.58 -18.57
N GLU A 247 -15.46 12.41 -17.62
CA GLU A 247 -15.01 13.80 -17.88
C GLU A 247 -13.49 13.99 -17.71
N GLY A 248 -12.77 12.94 -17.32
CA GLY A 248 -11.35 13.01 -17.00
C GLY A 248 -11.08 13.83 -15.74
N LEU A 249 -9.90 14.45 -15.68
CA LEU A 249 -9.43 15.30 -14.56
C LEU A 249 -9.33 16.80 -14.94
N GLU A 250 -9.83 17.20 -16.11
CA GLU A 250 -9.69 18.58 -16.60
C GLU A 250 -10.47 19.59 -15.77
N TRP A 251 -11.64 19.19 -15.26
CA TRP A 251 -12.46 20.02 -14.38
C TRP A 251 -11.77 20.35 -13.04
N ALA A 252 -10.77 19.57 -12.63
CA ALA A 252 -10.01 19.79 -11.41
C ALA A 252 -8.84 20.78 -11.58
N LYS A 253 -8.52 21.20 -12.82
CA LYS A 253 -7.45 22.18 -13.08
C LYS A 253 -7.97 23.61 -12.93
N LYS A 254 -7.27 24.46 -12.18
CA LYS A 254 -7.47 25.92 -12.28
C LYS A 254 -7.10 26.36 -13.70
N ARG A 255 -8.09 26.85 -14.46
CA ARG A 255 -8.00 27.25 -15.87
C ARG A 255 -6.66 27.88 -16.26
N LYS A 256 -5.87 27.18 -17.07
CA LYS A 256 -5.17 27.72 -18.25
C LYS A 256 -5.17 26.62 -19.32
N GLY A 257 -5.60 26.99 -20.52
CA GLY A 257 -5.97 26.08 -21.61
C GLY A 257 -5.00 24.93 -21.83
N GLY A 258 -5.54 23.71 -21.88
CA GLY A 258 -4.81 22.51 -22.20
C GLY A 258 -5.66 21.64 -23.12
N VAL A 259 -5.06 21.22 -24.23
CA VAL A 259 -5.63 20.37 -25.27
C VAL A 259 -6.06 19.01 -24.69
N ASN A 260 -7.23 18.51 -25.10
CA ASN A 260 -7.72 17.16 -24.80
C ASN A 260 -6.65 16.13 -25.18
N ASN A 261 -6.13 15.39 -24.20
CA ASN A 261 -5.10 14.40 -24.44
C ASN A 261 -5.67 13.03 -24.10
N LEU A 262 -6.26 12.32 -25.09
CA LEU A 262 -6.91 11.01 -24.93
C LEU A 262 -6.04 10.01 -24.15
N GLN A 263 -4.72 10.11 -24.29
CA GLN A 263 -3.74 9.25 -23.62
C GLN A 263 -3.73 9.41 -22.09
N LYS A 264 -4.16 10.57 -21.56
CA LYS A 264 -4.29 10.81 -20.12
C LYS A 264 -5.53 10.12 -19.56
N ASP A 265 -6.63 10.11 -20.29
CA ASP A 265 -7.89 9.50 -19.84
C ASP A 265 -7.78 7.97 -19.77
N GLU A 266 -7.11 7.34 -20.74
CA GLU A 266 -6.83 5.91 -20.70
C GLU A 266 -5.98 5.52 -19.49
N LYS A 267 -4.94 6.30 -19.18
CA LYS A 267 -4.07 6.05 -18.03
C LYS A 267 -4.84 6.19 -16.71
N VAL A 268 -5.74 7.15 -16.59
CA VAL A 268 -6.59 7.32 -15.40
C VAL A 268 -7.46 6.08 -15.18
N LEU A 269 -8.10 5.55 -16.23
CA LEU A 269 -8.90 4.33 -16.15
C LEU A 269 -8.06 3.11 -15.74
N GLN A 270 -6.83 2.99 -16.25
CA GLN A 270 -5.91 1.92 -15.85
C GLN A 270 -5.54 1.99 -14.36
N VAL A 271 -5.36 3.20 -13.81
CA VAL A 271 -5.09 3.40 -12.36
C VAL A 271 -6.30 2.99 -11.53
N ILE A 272 -7.51 3.42 -11.92
CA ILE A 272 -8.75 3.03 -11.23
C ILE A 272 -8.88 1.51 -11.23
N ASN A 273 -8.67 0.87 -12.38
CA ASN A 273 -8.72 -0.59 -12.50
C ASN A 273 -7.64 -1.30 -11.68
N ALA A 274 -6.43 -0.73 -11.57
CA ALA A 274 -5.36 -1.30 -10.76
C ALA A 274 -5.74 -1.38 -9.27
N TYR A 275 -6.41 -0.35 -8.74
CA TYR A 275 -6.90 -0.37 -7.36
C TYR A 275 -8.18 -1.18 -7.16
N MET A 276 -9.11 -1.16 -8.12
CA MET A 276 -10.41 -1.84 -8.01
C MET A 276 -10.33 -3.34 -8.27
N LYS A 277 -9.42 -3.77 -9.14
CA LYS A 277 -9.23 -5.17 -9.54
C LYS A 277 -7.73 -5.52 -9.47
N PRO A 278 -7.11 -5.46 -8.28
CA PRO A 278 -5.71 -5.81 -8.12
C PRO A 278 -5.51 -7.30 -8.41
N LYS A 279 -4.32 -7.66 -8.90
CA LYS A 279 -3.98 -9.08 -9.06
C LYS A 279 -3.56 -9.67 -7.71
N CYS A 280 -4.47 -10.44 -7.14
CA CYS A 280 -4.27 -11.14 -5.87
C CYS A 280 -4.63 -12.63 -6.03
N HIS A 281 -4.09 -13.46 -5.14
CA HIS A 281 -4.61 -14.80 -4.94
C HIS A 281 -6.04 -14.71 -4.42
N SER A 282 -6.93 -15.52 -4.99
CA SER A 282 -8.32 -15.62 -4.53
C SER A 282 -8.36 -16.04 -3.07
N ALA A 283 -9.33 -15.50 -2.32
CA ALA A 283 -9.57 -15.84 -0.92
C ALA A 283 -9.73 -17.35 -0.71
N ASP A 284 -10.42 -18.03 -1.64
CA ASP A 284 -10.69 -19.47 -1.57
C ASP A 284 -9.52 -20.35 -2.07
N SER A 285 -8.39 -19.76 -2.45
CA SER A 285 -7.29 -20.55 -3.01
C SER A 285 -6.52 -21.29 -1.92
N ASP A 286 -6.07 -22.51 -2.23
CA ASP A 286 -5.20 -23.30 -1.35
C ASP A 286 -3.96 -22.53 -0.88
N VAL A 287 -3.48 -21.59 -1.70
CA VAL A 287 -2.31 -20.76 -1.40
C VAL A 287 -2.57 -19.84 -0.20
N VAL A 288 -3.80 -19.37 -0.01
CA VAL A 288 -4.21 -18.51 1.10
C VAL A 288 -4.49 -19.31 2.38
N HIS A 289 -4.90 -20.57 2.25
CA HIS A 289 -5.25 -21.45 3.38
C HIS A 289 -4.09 -22.29 3.91
N ARG A 290 -2.94 -22.31 3.22
CA ARG A 290 -1.68 -22.94 3.69
C ARG A 290 -0.96 -22.08 4.72
#